data_AF-A0A9Q1B942-F1
#
_entry.id   AF-A0A9Q1B942-F1
#
_cell.length_a   1.000
_cell.length_b   1.000
_cell.length_c   1.000
_cell.angle_alpha   90.00
_cell.angle_beta   90.00
_cell.angle_gamma   90.00
#
_symmetry.space_group_name_H-M   'P 1'
#
loop_
_entity.id
_entity.type
_entity.pdbx_description
1 polymer ?
#
loop_
_entity_poly.entity_id
_entity_poly.type
_entity_poly.pdbx_seq_one_letter_code
_entity_poly.pdbx_strand_id
1 'polypeptide(L)'
;MRRDQVTTERIFRYIEKVIQSNADFTLNGDVILNVLHVDMANGKGRANTFTNLRQWLVAKKRSVITIKNSDDLCLARALVTAKARLDKEYDRTINWQNIRKGFGEKTTMAKALHGKAGVLEEPCGLDEVARFQEYLAEYQILVITQILQDPIMFRGPDKDKKLCLLYH
;
A
#
# COMPACT_ATOMS: atom_id res chain seq x y z
N MET A 1 -22.25 5.57 -0.02
CA MET A 1 -23.34 6.54 0.23
C MET A 1 -22.93 7.85 -0.42
N ARG A 2 -23.79 8.53 -1.20
CA ARG A 2 -23.43 9.80 -1.87
C ARG A 2 -23.47 10.98 -0.86
N ARG A 3 -22.77 12.09 -1.14
CA ARG A 3 -22.58 13.26 -0.24
C ARG A 3 -23.89 13.92 0.21
N ASP A 4 -24.88 13.94 -0.67
CA ASP A 4 -26.26 14.39 -0.44
C ASP A 4 -27.09 13.44 0.44
N GLN A 5 -26.51 12.31 0.85
CA GLN A 5 -27.22 11.22 1.53
C GLN A 5 -26.74 10.98 2.95
N VAL A 6 -25.68 11.66 3.42
CA VAL A 6 -25.27 11.64 4.84
C VAL A 6 -26.07 12.71 5.57
N THR A 7 -27.38 12.52 5.64
CA THR A 7 -28.26 13.36 6.44
C THR A 7 -28.52 12.69 7.78
N THR A 8 -28.79 13.50 8.80
CA THR A 8 -29.08 13.03 10.16
C THR A 8 -30.21 11.99 10.13
N GLU A 9 -31.24 12.20 9.32
CA GLU A 9 -32.40 11.31 9.18
C GLU A 9 -32.01 9.93 8.67
N ARG A 10 -30.99 9.84 7.82
CA ARG A 10 -30.56 8.58 7.23
C ARG A 10 -29.64 7.81 8.18
N ILE A 11 -28.82 8.51 8.96
CA ILE A 11 -28.04 7.92 10.05
C ILE A 11 -28.99 7.35 11.10
N PHE A 12 -29.98 8.14 11.55
CA PHE A 12 -31.01 7.68 12.47
C PHE A 12 -31.81 6.49 11.93
N ARG A 13 -32.20 6.49 10.64
CA ARG A 13 -32.89 5.35 10.03
C ARG A 13 -32.09 4.05 10.07
N TYR A 14 -30.77 4.11 9.92
CA TYR A 14 -29.92 2.91 10.05
C TYR A 14 -29.85 2.43 11.51
N ILE A 15 -29.75 3.35 12.47
CA ILE A 15 -29.79 3.04 13.89
C ILE A 15 -31.14 2.40 14.25
N GLU A 16 -32.25 3.00 13.84
CA GLU A 16 -33.62 2.45 14.01
C GLU A 16 -33.75 1.04 13.44
N LYS A 17 -33.22 0.80 12.24
CA LYS A 17 -33.26 -0.52 11.62
C LYS A 17 -32.54 -1.57 12.46
N VAL A 18 -31.39 -1.22 13.04
CA VAL A 18 -30.62 -2.14 13.90
C VAL A 18 -31.36 -2.40 15.21
N ILE A 19 -31.90 -1.35 15.84
CA ILE A 19 -32.73 -1.46 17.06
C ILE A 19 -33.95 -2.37 16.82
N GLN A 20 -34.67 -2.17 15.71
CA GLN A 20 -35.83 -2.99 15.36
C GLN A 20 -35.47 -4.46 15.10
N SER A 21 -34.24 -4.74 14.64
CA SER A 21 -33.77 -6.09 14.36
C SER A 21 -33.16 -6.82 15.56
N ASN A 22 -32.92 -6.12 16.67
CA ASN A 22 -32.27 -6.68 17.86
C ASN A 22 -32.98 -6.19 19.13
N ALA A 23 -33.92 -7.00 19.63
CA ALA A 23 -34.82 -6.65 20.73
C ALA A 23 -34.10 -6.44 22.08
N ASP A 24 -32.84 -6.87 22.21
CA ASP A 24 -32.04 -6.73 23.44
C ASP A 24 -31.25 -5.40 23.51
N PHE A 25 -31.35 -4.54 22.49
CA PHE A 25 -30.66 -3.25 22.51
C PHE A 25 -31.48 -2.20 23.28
N THR A 26 -31.27 -2.12 24.59
CA THR A 26 -31.85 -1.08 25.45
C THR A 26 -30.87 0.10 25.60
N LEU A 27 -31.24 1.26 25.04
CA LEU A 27 -30.54 2.53 25.22
C LEU A 27 -30.96 3.16 26.56
N ASN A 28 -30.39 2.69 27.66
CA ASN A 28 -30.63 3.27 28.98
C ASN A 28 -29.68 4.44 29.22
N GLY A 29 -29.97 5.60 28.60
CA GLY A 29 -29.25 6.86 28.83
C GLY A 29 -29.23 7.82 27.64
N ASP A 30 -28.65 9.00 27.83
CA ASP A 30 -28.44 9.99 26.76
C ASP A 30 -27.27 9.56 25.86
N VAL A 31 -27.52 9.44 24.56
CA VAL A 31 -26.48 9.16 23.56
C VAL A 31 -26.16 10.43 22.77
N ILE A 32 -24.91 10.86 22.86
CA ILE A 32 -24.38 11.99 22.09
C ILE A 32 -23.56 11.45 20.94
N LEU A 33 -24.05 11.65 19.70
CA LEU A 33 -23.36 11.27 18.48
C LEU A 33 -22.72 12.51 17.83
N ASN A 34 -21.39 12.59 17.84
CA ASN A 34 -20.66 13.66 17.17
C ASN A 34 -20.19 13.19 15.79
N VAL A 35 -20.79 13.72 14.73
CA VAL A 35 -20.41 13.42 13.34
C VAL A 35 -19.67 14.62 12.75
N LEU A 36 -18.38 14.45 12.46
CA LEU A 36 -17.60 15.43 11.71
C LEU A 36 -17.45 14.94 10.27
N HIS A 37 -18.08 15.65 9.32
CA HIS A 37 -17.91 15.42 7.89
C HIS A 37 -17.09 16.55 7.27
N VAL A 38 -15.89 16.24 6.78
CA VAL A 38 -15.01 17.22 6.13
C VAL A 38 -15.11 17.06 4.61
N ASP A 39 -15.42 18.15 3.91
CA ASP A 39 -15.40 18.18 2.45
C ASP A 39 -13.95 18.22 1.92
N MET A 40 -13.55 17.20 1.18
CA MET A 40 -12.30 17.27 0.43
C MET A 40 -12.46 18.25 -0.73
N ALA A 41 -11.52 19.19 -0.87
CA ALA A 41 -11.51 20.15 -1.96
C ALA A 41 -11.45 19.42 -3.32
N ASN A 42 -12.49 19.58 -4.14
CA ASN A 42 -12.49 19.10 -5.51
C ASN A 42 -11.90 20.18 -6.42
N GLY A 43 -10.70 19.94 -6.94
CA GLY A 43 -10.07 20.84 -7.91
C GLY A 43 -10.91 20.97 -9.19
N LYS A 44 -11.11 22.21 -9.67
CA LYS A 44 -11.74 22.46 -10.97
C LYS A 44 -10.71 22.24 -12.08
N GLY A 45 -10.79 21.08 -12.73
CA GLY A 45 -9.95 20.71 -13.88
C GLY A 45 -10.63 19.61 -14.68
N ARG A 46 -10.12 19.33 -15.89
CA ARG A 46 -10.62 18.25 -16.76
C ARG A 46 -10.52 16.94 -15.97
N ALA A 47 -11.67 16.39 -15.55
CA ALA A 47 -11.71 15.14 -14.80
C ALA A 47 -11.05 14.06 -15.64
N ASN A 48 -9.86 13.63 -15.24
CA ASN A 48 -9.30 12.39 -15.77
C ASN A 48 -10.32 11.29 -15.44
N THR A 49 -10.77 10.54 -16.44
CA THR A 49 -11.81 9.49 -16.37
C THR A 49 -11.46 8.32 -15.43
N PHE A 50 -10.40 8.44 -14.63
CA PHE A 50 -10.02 7.45 -13.64
C PHE A 50 -10.71 7.76 -12.32
N THR A 51 -11.91 7.21 -12.16
CA THR A 51 -12.63 7.16 -10.88
C THR A 51 -11.91 6.32 -9.83
N ASN A 52 -10.86 5.58 -10.22
CA ASN A 52 -10.11 4.67 -9.36
C ASN A 52 -8.60 4.99 -9.38
N LEU A 53 -8.11 5.52 -8.25
CA LEU A 53 -6.69 5.83 -8.02
C LEU A 53 -5.78 4.62 -8.26
N ARG A 54 -6.21 3.42 -7.84
CA ARG A 54 -5.49 2.15 -8.04
C ARG A 54 -5.20 1.91 -9.51
N GLN A 55 -6.27 1.96 -10.31
CA GLN A 55 -6.18 1.65 -11.73
C GLN A 55 -5.27 2.67 -12.44
N TRP A 56 -5.32 3.93 -12.02
CA TRP A 56 -4.43 4.95 -12.58
C TRP A 56 -2.96 4.76 -12.17
N LEU A 57 -2.68 4.48 -10.89
CA LEU A 57 -1.33 4.22 -10.39
C LEU A 57 -0.72 2.99 -11.07
N VAL A 58 -1.47 1.90 -11.18
CA VAL A 58 -0.96 0.65 -11.75
C VAL A 58 -0.91 0.68 -13.28
N ALA A 59 -1.91 1.28 -13.96
CA ALA A 59 -2.01 1.21 -15.42
C ALA A 59 -1.37 2.38 -16.17
N LYS A 60 -1.26 3.57 -15.57
CA LYS A 60 -0.78 4.77 -16.28
C LYS A 60 0.50 5.39 -15.73
N LYS A 61 0.81 5.25 -14.44
CA LYS A 61 2.02 5.84 -13.88
C LYS A 61 3.24 5.01 -14.25
N ARG A 62 4.07 5.57 -15.15
CA ARG A 62 5.37 5.00 -15.53
C ARG A 62 6.36 4.85 -14.36
N SER A 63 6.14 5.60 -13.27
CA SER A 63 6.95 5.53 -12.05
C SER A 63 6.61 4.34 -11.15
N VAL A 64 5.48 3.66 -11.39
CA VAL A 64 5.09 2.44 -10.66
C VAL A 64 5.49 1.24 -11.51
N ILE A 65 6.25 0.32 -10.89
CA ILE A 65 6.67 -0.91 -11.55
C ILE A 65 5.87 -2.06 -10.95
N THR A 66 4.93 -2.58 -11.73
CA THR A 66 4.09 -3.70 -11.32
C THR A 66 4.89 -4.99 -11.33
N ILE A 67 5.02 -5.62 -10.17
CA ILE A 67 5.61 -6.95 -10.05
C ILE A 67 4.52 -7.97 -10.41
N LYS A 68 4.72 -8.68 -11.52
CA LYS A 68 3.93 -9.87 -11.87
C LYS A 68 4.63 -11.10 -11.31
N ASN A 69 3.92 -11.90 -10.54
CA ASN A 69 4.41 -13.13 -9.93
C ASN A 69 3.23 -14.08 -9.65
N SER A 70 3.54 -15.36 -9.55
CA SER A 70 2.61 -16.45 -9.19
C SER A 70 3.07 -17.21 -7.94
N ASP A 71 4.13 -16.72 -7.29
CA ASP A 71 4.74 -17.25 -6.07
C ASP A 71 4.60 -16.22 -4.93
N ASP A 72 4.98 -16.58 -3.70
CA ASP A 72 4.84 -15.70 -2.54
C ASP A 72 6.03 -14.72 -2.36
N LEU A 73 6.89 -14.58 -3.38
CA LEU A 73 8.12 -13.78 -3.33
C LEU A 73 7.91 -12.32 -3.78
N CYS A 74 6.68 -11.81 -3.76
CA CYS A 74 6.36 -10.47 -4.30
C CYS A 74 7.15 -9.36 -3.60
N LEU A 75 7.27 -9.41 -2.28
CA LEU A 75 7.99 -8.42 -1.48
C LEU A 75 9.47 -8.38 -1.85
N ALA A 76 10.15 -9.53 -1.82
CA ALA A 76 11.55 -9.62 -2.19
C ALA A 76 11.80 -9.21 -3.65
N ARG A 77 10.94 -9.62 -4.59
CA ARG A 77 11.01 -9.18 -5.99
C ARG A 77 10.89 -7.65 -6.13
N ALA A 78 10.01 -7.03 -5.34
CA ALA A 78 9.82 -5.59 -5.34
C ALA A 78 11.05 -4.86 -4.75
N LEU A 79 11.60 -5.36 -3.65
CA LEU A 79 12.83 -4.84 -3.03
C LEU A 79 14.03 -4.93 -3.96
N VAL A 80 14.27 -6.10 -4.57
CA VAL A 80 15.34 -6.29 -5.57
C VAL A 80 15.19 -5.31 -6.73
N THR A 81 13.96 -5.12 -7.21
CA THR A 81 13.68 -4.18 -8.31
C THR A 81 13.94 -2.74 -7.89
N ALA A 82 13.47 -2.31 -6.71
CA ALA A 82 13.70 -0.96 -6.20
C ALA A 82 15.19 -0.70 -5.97
N LYS A 83 15.91 -1.66 -5.39
CA LYS A 83 17.37 -1.59 -5.15
C LYS A 83 18.13 -1.46 -6.47
N ALA A 84 17.85 -2.32 -7.45
CA ALA A 84 18.49 -2.27 -8.77
C ALA A 84 18.25 -0.93 -9.49
N ARG A 85 17.10 -0.27 -9.27
CA ARG A 85 16.83 1.05 -9.84
C ARG A 85 17.74 2.14 -9.29
N LEU A 86 18.09 2.08 -8.01
CA LEU A 86 18.98 3.04 -7.36
C LEU A 86 20.44 2.73 -7.69
N ASP A 87 20.83 1.47 -7.59
CA ASP A 87 22.23 1.09 -7.69
C ASP A 87 22.78 1.13 -9.11
N LYS A 88 21.93 0.99 -10.14
CA LYS A 88 22.39 1.08 -11.54
C LYS A 88 23.08 2.41 -11.90
N GLU A 89 22.86 3.45 -11.08
CA GLU A 89 23.50 4.76 -11.26
C GLU A 89 24.97 4.71 -10.82
N TYR A 90 25.31 3.82 -9.89
CA TYR A 90 26.65 3.61 -9.35
C TYR A 90 27.35 2.40 -9.98
N ASP A 91 26.60 1.35 -10.33
CA ASP A 91 27.10 0.12 -10.91
C ASP A 91 26.40 -0.18 -12.25
N ARG A 92 27.15 0.00 -13.34
CA ARG A 92 26.66 -0.23 -14.71
C ARG A 92 26.52 -1.71 -15.08
N THR A 93 27.04 -2.62 -14.27
CA THR A 93 26.89 -4.07 -14.50
C THR A 93 25.49 -4.57 -14.13
N ILE A 94 24.74 -3.81 -13.34
CA ILE A 94 23.38 -4.14 -12.95
C ILE A 94 22.47 -4.10 -14.18
N ASN A 95 21.92 -5.27 -14.52
CA ASN A 95 21.00 -5.41 -15.64
C ASN A 95 19.58 -4.93 -15.29
N TRP A 96 19.45 -3.61 -15.12
CA TRP A 96 18.19 -2.95 -14.79
C TRP A 96 17.05 -3.32 -15.74
N GLN A 97 17.35 -3.44 -17.03
CA GLN A 97 16.33 -3.74 -18.03
C GLN A 97 15.73 -5.13 -17.84
N ASN A 98 16.57 -6.13 -17.51
CA ASN A 98 16.09 -7.49 -17.26
C ASN A 98 15.33 -7.61 -15.95
N ILE A 99 15.85 -7.01 -14.88
CA ILE A 99 15.21 -6.99 -13.56
C ILE A 99 13.84 -6.33 -13.65
N ARG A 100 13.75 -5.16 -14.32
CA ARG A 100 12.48 -4.44 -14.51
C ARG A 100 11.45 -5.24 -15.30
N LYS A 101 11.88 -5.98 -16.33
CA LYS A 101 11.00 -6.84 -17.15
C LYS A 101 10.62 -8.14 -16.44
N GLY A 102 11.29 -8.49 -15.34
CA GLY A 102 11.00 -9.69 -14.54
C GLY A 102 11.59 -10.97 -15.12
N PHE A 103 12.69 -10.88 -15.86
CA PHE A 103 13.42 -12.07 -16.33
C PHE A 103 14.13 -12.81 -15.19
N GLY A 104 14.59 -14.04 -15.46
CA GLY A 104 14.98 -15.06 -14.46
C GLY A 104 15.92 -14.60 -13.34
N GLU A 105 16.82 -13.65 -13.61
CA GLU A 105 17.70 -13.04 -12.59
C GLU A 105 16.93 -12.54 -11.36
N LYS A 106 15.71 -12.02 -11.55
CA LYS A 106 14.87 -11.50 -10.46
C LYS A 106 14.48 -12.58 -9.44
N THR A 107 14.20 -13.80 -9.90
CA THR A 107 13.77 -14.90 -9.02
C THR A 107 14.94 -15.37 -8.15
N THR A 108 16.11 -15.58 -8.75
CA THR A 108 17.32 -15.98 -8.01
C THR A 108 17.72 -14.93 -6.98
N MET A 109 17.69 -13.65 -7.36
CA MET A 109 17.98 -12.54 -6.43
C MET A 109 16.95 -12.45 -5.29
N ALA A 110 15.67 -12.67 -5.59
CA ALA A 110 14.62 -12.63 -4.56
C ALA A 110 14.78 -13.77 -3.54
N LYS A 111 15.00 -15.01 -3.99
CA LYS A 111 15.27 -16.16 -3.10
C LYS A 111 16.55 -15.95 -2.28
N ALA A 112 17.60 -15.44 -2.92
CA ALA A 112 18.84 -15.09 -2.21
C ALA A 112 18.60 -14.02 -1.15
N LEU A 113 17.73 -13.04 -1.40
CA LEU A 113 17.38 -12.02 -0.43
C LEU A 113 16.63 -12.61 0.77
N HIS A 114 15.67 -13.52 0.55
CA HIS A 114 15.00 -14.27 1.63
C HIS A 114 15.99 -15.02 2.51
N GLY A 115 16.87 -15.82 1.90
CA GLY A 115 17.88 -16.58 2.62
C GLY A 115 18.85 -15.71 3.43
N LYS A 116 19.29 -14.58 2.87
CA LYS A 116 20.21 -13.66 3.56
C LYS A 116 19.54 -12.86 4.68
N ALA A 117 18.26 -12.54 4.54
CA ALA A 117 17.49 -11.82 5.56
C ALA A 117 16.87 -12.75 6.62
N GLY A 118 17.02 -14.07 6.49
CA GLY A 118 16.40 -15.04 7.40
C GLY A 118 14.87 -15.03 7.34
N VAL A 119 14.30 -14.71 6.16
CA VAL A 119 12.85 -14.66 5.94
C VAL A 119 12.43 -15.89 5.14
N LEU A 120 11.42 -16.62 5.62
CA LEU A 120 10.88 -17.79 4.93
C LEU A 120 10.25 -17.39 3.58
N GLU A 121 10.26 -18.29 2.60
CA GLU A 121 9.63 -18.08 1.28
C GLU A 121 8.10 -18.24 1.36
N GLU A 122 7.47 -17.49 2.25
CA GLU A 122 6.03 -17.50 2.53
C GLU A 122 5.42 -16.11 2.29
N PRO A 123 4.08 -15.98 2.27
CA PRO A 123 3.42 -14.69 2.17
C PRO A 123 3.95 -13.70 3.21
N CYS A 124 4.57 -12.63 2.75
CA CYS A 124 5.20 -11.63 3.61
C CYS A 124 4.19 -10.59 4.11
N GLY A 125 4.25 -10.29 5.40
CA GLY A 125 3.59 -9.17 6.07
C GLY A 125 4.58 -8.08 6.50
N LEU A 126 4.17 -7.28 7.49
CA LEU A 126 5.00 -6.17 8.00
C LEU A 126 6.20 -6.65 8.82
N ASP A 127 6.11 -7.82 9.46
CA ASP A 127 7.22 -8.40 10.23
C ASP A 127 8.39 -8.78 9.32
N GLU A 128 8.09 -9.35 8.15
CA GLU A 128 9.09 -9.64 7.12
C GLU A 128 9.68 -8.34 6.55
N VAL A 129 8.87 -7.30 6.36
CA VAL A 129 9.36 -5.97 5.95
C VAL A 129 10.37 -5.43 6.97
N ALA A 130 10.13 -5.60 8.28
CA ALA A 130 11.06 -5.19 9.32
C ALA A 130 12.37 -5.98 9.26
N ARG A 131 12.33 -7.30 9.05
CA ARG A 131 13.55 -8.12 8.87
C ARG A 131 14.33 -7.74 7.62
N PHE A 132 13.64 -7.47 6.51
CA PHE A 132 14.29 -6.96 5.30
C PHE A 132 14.89 -5.57 5.53
N GLN A 133 14.26 -4.72 6.35
CA GLN A 133 14.80 -3.42 6.73
C GLN A 133 16.09 -3.54 7.56
N GLU A 134 16.16 -4.50 8.48
CA GLU A 134 17.38 -4.78 9.24
C GLU A 134 18.51 -5.25 8.32
N TYR A 135 18.22 -6.15 7.39
CA TYR A 135 19.20 -6.63 6.42
C TYR A 135 19.66 -5.54 5.44
N LEU A 136 18.73 -4.70 4.96
CA LEU A 136 18.99 -3.60 4.05
C LEU A 136 19.26 -2.28 4.80
N ALA A 137 20.17 -2.31 5.79
CA ALA A 137 20.45 -1.19 6.69
C ALA A 137 20.90 0.13 6.01
N GLU A 138 21.38 0.06 4.78
CA GLU A 138 21.76 1.22 3.96
C GLU A 138 20.57 1.94 3.32
N TYR A 139 19.39 1.31 3.32
CA TYR A 139 18.19 1.79 2.65
C TYR A 139 17.08 2.03 3.66
N GLN A 140 16.21 3.00 3.38
CA GLN A 140 14.93 3.17 4.07
C GLN A 140 13.83 2.51 3.24
N ILE A 141 13.19 1.48 3.78
CA ILE A 141 12.00 0.87 3.19
C ILE A 141 10.78 1.71 3.58
N LEU A 142 9.99 2.09 2.57
CA LEU A 142 8.75 2.82 2.74
C LEU A 142 7.63 2.04 2.04
N VAL A 143 6.70 1.49 2.82
CA VAL A 143 5.53 0.79 2.29
C VAL A 143 4.35 1.76 2.30
N ILE A 144 3.84 2.04 1.11
CA ILE A 144 2.76 2.99 0.88
C ILE A 144 1.53 2.22 0.42
N THR A 145 0.36 2.55 0.96
CA THR A 145 -0.94 2.09 0.50
C THR A 145 -1.67 3.21 -0.24
N GLN A 146 -2.74 2.83 -0.92
CA GLN A 146 -3.63 3.70 -1.69
C GLN A 146 -4.79 4.26 -0.85
N ILE A 147 -4.80 3.98 0.46
CA ILE A 147 -5.76 4.53 1.42
C ILE A 147 -5.41 5.99 1.72
N LEU A 148 -6.39 6.89 1.57
CA LEU A 148 -6.18 8.35 1.61
C LEU A 148 -5.87 8.92 3.01
N GLN A 149 -6.36 8.29 4.09
CA GLN A 149 -6.23 8.83 5.45
C GLN A 149 -4.88 8.52 6.11
N ASP A 150 -4.33 7.33 5.89
CA ASP A 150 -2.99 6.95 6.34
C ASP A 150 -2.30 6.11 5.26
N PRO A 151 -1.58 6.76 4.35
CA PRO A 151 -0.98 6.08 3.21
C PRO A 151 0.30 5.32 3.59
N ILE A 152 0.86 5.47 4.79
CA ILE A 152 2.16 4.86 5.13
C ILE A 152 1.93 3.67 6.07
N MET A 153 2.09 2.46 5.56
CA MET A 153 1.96 1.23 6.36
C MET A 153 3.24 0.89 7.13
N PHE A 154 4.39 1.23 6.56
CA PHE A 154 5.69 0.99 7.20
C PHE A 154 6.68 2.05 6.78
N ARG A 155 7.48 2.52 7.75
CA ARG A 155 8.57 3.46 7.53
C ARG A 155 9.78 2.99 8.33
N GLY A 156 10.82 2.56 7.64
CA GLY A 156 12.10 2.27 8.25
C GLY A 156 12.84 3.51 8.74
N PRO A 157 14.00 3.33 9.42
CA PRO A 157 14.85 4.43 9.86
C PRO A 157 15.23 5.34 8.70
N ASP A 158 15.44 6.63 8.97
CA ASP A 158 15.75 7.59 7.92
C ASP A 158 17.12 7.33 7.30
N LYS A 159 17.16 7.29 5.97
CA LYS A 159 18.32 7.00 5.13
C LYS A 159 18.19 7.78 3.83
N ASP A 160 19.34 8.08 3.21
CA ASP A 160 19.37 8.79 1.92
C ASP A 160 18.72 7.98 0.79
N LYS A 161 18.96 6.66 0.77
CA LYS A 161 18.43 5.76 -0.25
C LYS A 161 17.06 5.22 0.17
N LYS A 162 16.00 5.55 -0.57
CA LYS A 162 14.62 5.15 -0.23
C LYS A 162 14.08 4.10 -1.20
N LEU A 163 13.63 2.97 -0.67
CA LEU A 163 12.96 1.89 -1.38
C LEU A 163 11.45 2.02 -1.18
N CYS A 164 10.78 2.69 -2.11
CA CYS A 164 9.34 2.91 -2.06
C CYS A 164 8.57 1.74 -2.66
N LEU A 165 7.73 1.10 -1.85
CA LEU A 165 6.87 -0.01 -2.23
C LEU A 165 5.41 0.44 -2.20
N LEU A 166 4.63 0.02 -3.20
CA LEU A 166 3.18 0.25 -3.24
C LEU A 166 2.46 -1.06 -2.92
N TYR A 167 1.73 -1.09 -1.80
CA TYR A 167 0.85 -2.19 -1.42
C TYR A 167 -0.52 -1.98 -2.08
N HIS A 168 -0.96 -2.97 -2.87
CA HIS A 168 -2.15 -2.84 -3.73
C HIS A 168 -3.07 -4.06 -3.76
#